data_AF-A0A645DFF0-F1
#
_entry.id   AF-A0A645DFF0-F1
#
_cell.length_a   1.000
_cell.length_b   1.000
_cell.length_c   1.000
_cell.angle_alpha   90.00
_cell.angle_beta   90.00
_cell.angle_gamma   90.00
#
_symmetry.space_group_name_H-M   'P 1'
#
loop_
_entity.id
_entity.type
_entity.pdbx_description
1 polymer ?
#
loop_
_entity_poly.entity_id
_entity_poly.type
_entity_poly.pdbx_seq_one_letter_code
_entity_poly.pdbx_strand_id
1 'polypeptide(L)'
;MFLFLSQPTIGKELTSFAIELNKVIDHNNFKIIYKLHPNEFANWREKYSQLANTNIEVVDNTQNDLYYYFSISNYQIGVYSTALYEGIGYGLKTFILKTFGYEYIGDLVNKGNAILVESAVDVLEKLDSKVEDVDALRIQLWKENSVNNIATAIKGIINDL
;
A
#
# COMPACT_ATOMS: atom_id res chain seq x y z
N MET A 1 -4.01 -6.92 -10.62
CA MET A 1 -2.74 -7.28 -9.94
C MET A 1 -2.76 -6.77 -8.50
N PHE A 2 -2.22 -7.55 -7.56
CA PHE A 2 -2.02 -7.17 -6.17
C PHE A 2 -0.59 -6.66 -5.96
N LEU A 3 -0.45 -5.48 -5.39
CA LEU A 3 0.83 -4.88 -5.01
C LEU A 3 1.01 -4.93 -3.49
N PHE A 4 2.03 -5.63 -3.02
CA PHE A 4 2.46 -5.60 -1.64
C PHE A 4 3.53 -4.54 -1.44
N LEU A 5 3.33 -3.68 -0.45
CA LEU A 5 4.27 -2.63 -0.09
C LEU A 5 5.01 -3.05 1.18
N SER A 6 6.23 -3.57 1.00
CA SER A 6 7.05 -4.04 2.12
C SER A 6 7.41 -2.90 3.07
N GLN A 7 7.57 -3.26 4.34
CA GLN A 7 8.00 -2.34 5.37
C GLN A 7 8.91 -3.08 6.37
N PRO A 8 10.13 -2.58 6.67
CA PRO A 8 11.13 -3.33 7.43
C PRO A 8 10.69 -3.84 8.81
N THR A 9 9.78 -3.10 9.46
CA THR A 9 9.28 -3.36 10.82
C THR A 9 8.27 -4.50 10.91
N ILE A 10 7.58 -4.82 9.81
CA ILE A 10 6.52 -5.84 9.75
C ILE A 10 6.71 -6.80 8.57
N GLY A 11 7.91 -6.79 7.97
CA GLY A 11 8.14 -7.47 6.70
C GLY A 11 8.05 -8.99 6.81
N LYS A 12 8.24 -9.59 8.00
CA LYS A 12 8.03 -11.04 8.19
C LYS A 12 6.55 -11.39 8.12
N GLU A 13 5.71 -10.65 8.84
CA GLU A 13 4.26 -10.81 8.89
C GLU A 13 3.65 -10.59 7.52
N LEU A 14 4.04 -9.50 6.84
CA LEU A 14 3.54 -9.16 5.51
C LEU A 14 4.03 -10.15 4.44
N THR A 15 5.26 -10.65 4.55
CA THR A 15 5.77 -11.73 3.69
C THR A 15 4.94 -13.00 3.84
N SER A 16 4.72 -13.44 5.08
CA SER A 16 3.90 -14.64 5.35
C SER A 16 2.50 -14.48 4.77
N PHE A 17 1.89 -13.31 4.95
CA PHE A 17 0.58 -13.00 4.39
C PHE A 17 0.57 -13.01 2.86
N ALA A 18 1.59 -12.45 2.20
CA ALA A 18 1.73 -12.48 0.75
C ALA A 18 1.83 -13.91 0.22
N ILE A 19 2.57 -14.77 0.91
CA ILE A 19 2.72 -16.19 0.56
C ILE A 19 1.41 -16.94 0.77
N GLU A 20 0.69 -16.67 1.85
CA GLU A 20 -0.64 -17.24 2.09
C GLU A 20 -1.63 -16.85 1.00
N LEU A 21 -1.68 -15.56 0.64
CA LEU A 21 -2.51 -15.09 -0.46
C LEU A 21 -2.11 -15.74 -1.77
N ASN A 22 -0.81 -15.85 -2.07
CA ASN A 22 -0.31 -16.52 -3.26
C ASN A 22 -0.78 -17.98 -3.37
N LYS A 23 -1.01 -18.68 -2.26
CA LYS A 23 -1.49 -20.08 -2.29
C LYS A 23 -2.96 -20.22 -2.64
N VAL A 24 -3.78 -19.19 -2.39
CA VAL A 24 -5.24 -19.28 -2.49
C VAL A 24 -5.85 -18.44 -3.61
N ILE A 25 -5.08 -17.53 -4.21
CA ILE A 25 -5.56 -16.73 -5.35
C ILE A 25 -5.74 -17.60 -6.61
N ASP A 26 -6.68 -17.19 -7.46
CA ASP A 26 -6.77 -17.69 -8.83
C ASP A 26 -5.68 -17.05 -9.70
N HIS A 27 -4.61 -17.81 -9.95
CA HIS A 27 -3.46 -17.38 -10.75
C HIS A 27 -3.78 -17.09 -12.22
N ASN A 28 -4.94 -17.49 -12.74
CA ASN A 28 -5.36 -17.10 -14.09
C ASN A 28 -5.81 -15.64 -14.15
N ASN A 29 -6.33 -15.12 -13.04
CA ASN A 29 -6.91 -13.79 -12.95
C ASN A 29 -6.02 -12.80 -12.17
N PHE A 30 -5.22 -13.31 -11.22
CA PHE A 30 -4.45 -12.48 -10.32
C PHE A 30 -2.95 -12.83 -10.33
N LYS A 31 -2.15 -11.78 -10.13
CA LYS A 31 -0.70 -11.84 -9.91
C LYS A 31 -0.34 -10.99 -8.71
N ILE A 32 0.75 -11.34 -8.04
CA ILE A 32 1.27 -10.61 -6.88
C ILE A 32 2.65 -10.06 -7.23
N ILE A 33 2.79 -8.74 -7.06
CA ILE A 33 4.09 -8.05 -6.98
C ILE A 33 4.36 -7.74 -5.52
N TYR A 34 5.54 -8.10 -5.03
CA TYR A 34 6.03 -7.75 -3.69
C TYR A 34 7.16 -6.73 -3.81
N LYS A 35 6.82 -5.46 -3.62
CA LYS A 35 7.77 -4.35 -3.71
C LYS A 35 8.49 -4.17 -2.39
N LEU A 36 9.78 -4.51 -2.36
CA LEU A 36 10.61 -4.35 -1.17
C LEU A 36 10.87 -2.87 -0.86
N HIS A 37 11.03 -2.58 0.42
CA HIS A 37 11.58 -1.31 0.86
C HIS A 37 13.08 -1.28 0.49
N PRO A 38 13.65 -0.14 0.03
CA PRO A 38 15.05 -0.08 -0.40
C PRO A 38 16.05 -0.63 0.63
N ASN A 39 15.81 -0.38 1.92
CA ASN A 39 16.63 -0.90 3.02
C ASN A 39 16.64 -2.43 3.16
N GLU A 40 15.80 -3.16 2.41
CA GLU A 40 15.69 -4.62 2.45
C GLU A 40 16.36 -5.29 1.25
N PHE A 41 16.75 -4.53 0.22
CA PHE A 41 17.28 -5.09 -1.03
C PHE A 41 18.51 -5.98 -0.82
N ALA A 42 19.39 -5.60 0.10
CA ALA A 42 20.64 -6.32 0.32
C ALA A 42 20.47 -7.68 1.03
N ASN A 43 19.39 -7.87 1.80
CA ASN A 43 19.25 -9.03 2.69
C ASN A 43 17.87 -9.72 2.63
N TRP A 44 16.98 -9.33 1.72
CA TRP A 44 15.64 -9.92 1.64
C TRP A 44 15.68 -11.43 1.37
N ARG A 45 16.67 -11.94 0.61
CA ARG A 45 16.79 -13.38 0.31
C ARG A 45 17.11 -14.21 1.54
N GLU A 46 17.79 -13.62 2.53
CA GLU A 46 18.04 -14.26 3.82
C GLU A 46 16.82 -14.07 4.73
N LYS A 47 16.32 -12.83 4.83
CA LYS A 47 15.25 -12.44 5.76
C LYS A 47 13.88 -13.03 5.39
N TYR A 48 13.61 -13.17 4.09
CA TYR A 48 12.34 -13.56 3.47
C TYR A 48 12.57 -14.64 2.40
N SER A 49 13.47 -15.59 2.68
CA SER A 49 13.89 -16.65 1.75
C SER A 49 12.73 -17.43 1.12
N GLN A 50 11.61 -17.55 1.84
CA GLN A 50 10.42 -18.25 1.36
C GLN A 50 9.80 -17.59 0.11
N LEU A 51 9.94 -16.27 -0.09
CA LEU A 51 9.45 -15.59 -1.30
C LEU A 51 10.09 -16.13 -2.57
N ALA A 52 11.36 -16.55 -2.51
CA ALA A 52 12.08 -17.08 -3.67
C ALA A 52 11.52 -18.42 -4.19
N ASN A 53 10.69 -19.10 -3.39
CA ASN A 53 10.06 -20.38 -3.74
C ASN A 53 8.58 -20.22 -4.10
N THR A 54 8.15 -19.03 -4.50
CA THR A 54 6.76 -18.73 -4.87
C THR A 54 6.68 -18.12 -6.26
N ASN A 55 5.45 -18.00 -6.79
CA ASN A 55 5.18 -17.30 -8.05
C ASN A 55 5.06 -15.78 -7.87
N ILE A 56 5.45 -15.25 -6.71
CA ILE A 56 5.42 -13.82 -6.40
C ILE A 56 6.59 -13.12 -7.11
N GLU A 57 6.29 -12.04 -7.83
CA GLU A 57 7.33 -11.19 -8.40
C GLU A 57 7.90 -10.28 -7.29
N VAL A 58 9.14 -10.55 -6.87
CA VAL A 58 9.82 -9.72 -5.87
C VAL A 58 10.59 -8.60 -6.56
N VAL A 59 10.27 -7.35 -6.22
CA VAL A 59 10.97 -6.17 -6.76
C VAL A 59 11.95 -5.65 -5.71
N ASP A 60 13.22 -5.92 -5.95
CA ASP A 60 14.36 -5.61 -5.07
C ASP A 60 15.34 -4.58 -5.67
N ASN A 61 14.86 -3.78 -6.62
CA ASN A 61 15.65 -2.79 -7.34
C ASN A 61 14.86 -1.49 -7.57
N THR A 62 15.51 -0.52 -8.23
CA THR A 62 14.96 0.81 -8.54
C THR A 62 14.80 1.06 -10.04
N GLN A 63 14.70 0.02 -10.88
CA GLN A 63 14.54 0.21 -12.32
C GLN A 63 13.24 0.95 -12.65
N ASN A 64 12.16 0.61 -11.93
CA ASN A 64 10.90 1.34 -11.94
C ASN A 64 10.65 1.96 -10.57
N ASP A 65 10.05 3.14 -10.56
CA ASP A 65 9.60 3.79 -9.34
C ASP A 65 8.31 3.17 -8.78
N LEU A 66 7.87 3.65 -7.63
CA LEU A 66 6.66 3.18 -6.98
C LEU A 66 5.38 3.46 -7.81
N TYR A 67 5.35 4.59 -8.53
CA TYR A 67 4.18 5.02 -9.29
C TYR A 67 3.94 4.15 -10.53
N TYR A 68 5.00 3.64 -11.15
CA TYR A 68 4.89 2.60 -12.16
C TYR A 68 4.10 1.40 -11.62
N TYR A 69 4.46 0.88 -10.43
CA TYR A 69 3.76 -0.26 -9.85
C TYR A 69 2.31 0.05 -9.46
N PHE A 70 2.03 1.28 -9.04
CA PHE A 70 0.64 1.71 -8.86
C PHE A 70 -0.13 1.67 -10.17
N SER A 71 0.42 2.21 -11.26
CA SER A 71 -0.27 2.32 -12.55
C SER A 71 -0.69 0.97 -13.17
N ILE A 72 0.02 -0.12 -12.83
CA ILE A 72 -0.25 -1.47 -13.34
C ILE A 72 -1.00 -2.36 -12.34
N SER A 73 -1.35 -1.82 -11.18
CA SER A 73 -2.00 -2.56 -10.09
C SER A 73 -3.44 -2.12 -9.89
N ASN A 74 -4.28 -3.06 -9.46
CA ASN A 74 -5.69 -2.76 -9.11
C ASN A 74 -5.89 -2.73 -7.60
N TYR A 75 -5.06 -3.48 -6.89
CA TYR A 75 -5.11 -3.64 -5.44
C TYR A 75 -3.75 -3.37 -4.85
N GLN A 76 -3.72 -2.80 -3.65
CA GLN A 76 -2.52 -2.74 -2.83
C GLN A 76 -2.77 -3.30 -1.44
N ILE A 77 -1.73 -3.89 -0.85
CA ILE A 77 -1.74 -4.49 0.48
C ILE A 77 -0.54 -3.99 1.28
N GLY A 78 -0.81 -3.52 2.49
CA GLY A 78 0.22 -3.07 3.42
C GLY A 78 -0.32 -2.91 4.83
N VAL A 79 0.44 -2.23 5.71
CA VAL A 79 0.06 -2.06 7.12
C VAL A 79 -0.02 -0.58 7.51
N TYR A 80 1.05 0.20 7.36
CA TYR A 80 1.06 1.62 7.78
C TYR A 80 2.08 2.49 7.03
N SER A 81 2.37 2.16 5.78
CA SER A 81 3.25 2.95 4.92
C SER A 81 2.52 4.18 4.36
N THR A 82 3.22 5.32 4.23
CA THR A 82 2.67 6.50 3.55
C THR A 82 2.33 6.22 2.09
N ALA A 83 3.02 5.27 1.46
CA ALA A 83 2.76 4.80 0.10
C ALA A 83 1.31 4.28 -0.09
N LEU A 84 0.64 3.84 0.99
CA LEU A 84 -0.77 3.44 0.92
C LEU A 84 -1.67 4.63 0.55
N TYR A 85 -1.40 5.82 1.08
CA TYR A 85 -2.15 7.03 0.72
C TYR A 85 -1.94 7.42 -0.74
N GLU A 86 -0.72 7.25 -1.25
CA GLU A 86 -0.37 7.52 -2.64
C GLU A 86 -1.06 6.54 -3.59
N GLY A 87 -1.08 5.24 -3.26
CA GLY A 87 -1.79 4.24 -4.05
C GLY A 87 -3.30 4.43 -4.05
N ILE A 88 -3.90 4.87 -2.94
CA ILE A 88 -5.31 5.31 -2.92
C ILE A 88 -5.51 6.48 -3.88
N GLY A 89 -4.61 7.46 -3.89
CA GLY A 89 -4.63 8.58 -4.84
C GLY A 89 -4.52 8.14 -6.32
N TYR A 90 -3.90 6.98 -6.57
CA TYR A 90 -3.83 6.32 -7.88
C TYR A 90 -5.03 5.42 -8.19
N GLY A 91 -6.03 5.34 -7.29
CA GLY A 91 -7.24 4.55 -7.47
C GLY A 91 -7.13 3.07 -7.08
N LEU A 92 -6.07 2.66 -6.36
CA LEU A 92 -5.91 1.28 -5.94
C LEU A 92 -6.85 0.95 -4.78
N LYS A 93 -7.61 -0.14 -4.91
CA LYS A 93 -8.37 -0.68 -3.79
C LYS A 93 -7.39 -1.21 -2.74
N THR A 94 -7.50 -0.69 -1.53
CA THR A 94 -6.45 -0.82 -0.52
C THR A 94 -6.89 -1.73 0.61
N PHE A 95 -6.10 -2.78 0.86
CA PHE A 95 -6.29 -3.69 1.99
C PHE A 95 -5.22 -3.43 3.05
N ILE A 96 -5.66 -3.28 4.30
CA ILE A 96 -4.80 -3.10 5.46
C ILE A 96 -4.77 -4.39 6.24
N LEU A 97 -3.59 -5.01 6.33
CA LEU A 97 -3.41 -6.17 7.18
C LEU A 97 -3.46 -5.75 8.65
N LYS A 98 -4.36 -6.33 9.43
CA LYS A 98 -4.48 -6.10 10.87
C LYS A 98 -3.33 -6.79 11.63
N THR A 99 -2.21 -6.10 11.68
CA THR A 99 -1.03 -6.48 12.47
C THR A 99 -0.41 -5.24 13.09
N PHE A 100 0.60 -5.40 13.95
CA PHE A 100 1.27 -4.31 14.66
C PHE A 100 1.45 -3.05 13.80
N GLY A 101 0.90 -1.92 14.26
CA GLY A 101 1.06 -0.61 13.63
C GLY A 101 -0.05 -0.22 12.64
N TYR A 102 -0.99 -1.13 12.31
CA TYR A 102 -2.16 -0.79 11.48
C TYR A 102 -2.98 0.37 12.05
N GLU A 103 -2.94 0.55 13.38
CA GLU A 103 -3.63 1.61 14.10
C GLU A 103 -3.19 3.01 13.64
N TYR A 104 -1.94 3.16 13.16
CA TYR A 104 -1.42 4.44 12.66
C TYR A 104 -2.15 4.94 11.40
N ILE A 105 -2.85 4.06 10.69
CA ILE A 105 -3.67 4.42 9.54
C ILE A 105 -5.15 4.05 9.74
N GLY A 106 -5.55 3.82 11.00
CA GLY A 106 -6.91 3.42 11.35
C GLY A 106 -7.97 4.37 10.82
N ASP A 107 -7.65 5.65 10.64
CA ASP A 107 -8.53 6.63 10.01
C ASP A 107 -8.96 6.25 8.60
N LEU A 108 -8.07 5.68 7.76
CA LEU A 108 -8.44 5.23 6.42
C LEU A 108 -9.46 4.09 6.46
N VAL A 109 -9.32 3.19 7.43
CA VAL A 109 -10.24 2.08 7.66
C VAL A 109 -11.58 2.60 8.20
N ASN A 110 -11.54 3.45 9.22
CA ASN A 110 -12.73 4.00 9.88
C ASN A 110 -13.57 4.86 8.94
N LYS A 111 -12.93 5.57 8.00
CA LYS A 111 -13.59 6.38 6.97
C LYS A 111 -13.98 5.56 5.73
N GLY A 112 -13.75 4.24 5.72
CA GLY A 112 -14.11 3.36 4.62
C GLY A 112 -13.26 3.53 3.34
N ASN A 113 -12.15 4.26 3.40
CA ASN A 113 -11.23 4.44 2.27
C ASN A 113 -10.28 3.26 2.07
N ALA A 114 -10.11 2.42 3.11
CA ALA A 114 -9.34 1.19 3.06
C ALA A 114 -10.06 0.06 3.79
N ILE A 115 -9.76 -1.18 3.41
CA ILE A 115 -10.44 -2.37 3.89
C ILE A 115 -9.51 -3.10 4.87
N LEU A 116 -9.93 -3.24 6.13
CA LEU A 116 -9.19 -4.04 7.10
C LEU A 116 -9.36 -5.54 6.80
N VAL A 117 -8.24 -6.26 6.79
CA VAL A 117 -8.20 -7.72 6.57
C VAL A 117 -7.35 -8.42 7.62
N GLU A 118 -7.76 -9.63 8.00
CA GLU A 118 -7.04 -10.46 8.99
C GLU A 118 -6.44 -11.73 8.38
N SER A 119 -6.86 -12.12 7.17
CA SER A 119 -6.38 -13.32 6.48
C SER A 119 -6.38 -13.19 4.96
N ALA A 120 -5.67 -14.08 4.27
CA ALA A 120 -5.70 -14.16 2.81
C ALA A 120 -7.10 -14.42 2.24
N VAL A 121 -7.91 -15.24 2.93
CA VAL A 121 -9.30 -15.53 2.54
C VAL A 121 -10.15 -14.27 2.65
N ASP A 122 -9.95 -13.49 3.71
CA ASP A 122 -10.66 -12.24 3.95
C ASP A 122 -10.42 -11.20 2.83
N VAL A 123 -9.22 -11.17 2.25
CA VAL A 123 -8.93 -10.36 1.05
C VAL A 123 -9.82 -10.78 -0.11
N LEU A 124 -9.93 -12.09 -0.37
CA LEU A 124 -10.72 -12.62 -1.48
C LEU A 124 -12.21 -12.36 -1.30
N GLU A 125 -12.74 -12.57 -0.11
CA GLU A 125 -14.14 -12.31 0.24
C GLU A 125 -14.50 -10.82 0.10
N LYS A 126 -13.53 -9.93 0.36
CA LYS A 126 -13.74 -8.48 0.29
C LYS A 126 -13.30 -7.85 -1.03
N LEU A 127 -12.96 -8.62 -2.06
CA LEU A 127 -12.53 -8.10 -3.37
C LEU A 127 -13.55 -7.13 -3.97
N ASP A 128 -14.84 -7.41 -3.82
CA ASP A 128 -15.94 -6.62 -4.37
C ASP A 128 -16.51 -5.60 -3.38
N SER A 129 -15.93 -5.50 -2.17
CA SER A 129 -16.33 -4.50 -1.18
C SER A 129 -16.21 -3.11 -1.77
N LYS A 130 -17.22 -2.28 -1.52
CA LYS A 130 -17.19 -0.86 -1.85
C LYS A 130 -16.23 -0.16 -0.89
N VAL A 131 -15.53 0.84 -1.41
CA VAL A 131 -14.75 1.81 -0.63
C VAL A 131 -15.43 3.17 -0.77
N GLU A 132 -15.35 3.98 0.28
CA GLU A 132 -15.86 5.35 0.29
C GLU A 132 -15.12 6.22 -0.73
N ASP A 133 -15.77 7.30 -1.15
CA ASP A 133 -15.35 8.13 -2.28
C ASP A 133 -13.87 8.53 -2.22
N VAL A 134 -13.08 7.89 -3.08
CA VAL A 134 -11.64 8.09 -3.21
C VAL A 134 -11.34 9.47 -3.76
N ASP A 135 -12.24 10.07 -4.55
CA ASP A 135 -12.07 11.41 -5.11
C ASP A 135 -12.15 12.47 -4.00
N ALA A 136 -13.07 12.31 -3.04
CA ALA A 136 -13.15 13.20 -1.88
C ALA A 136 -11.87 13.16 -1.03
N LEU A 137 -11.36 11.95 -0.75
CA LEU A 137 -10.10 11.80 -0.03
C LEU A 137 -8.91 12.35 -0.83
N ARG A 138 -8.91 12.16 -2.16
CA ARG A 138 -7.88 12.68 -3.05
C ARG A 138 -7.86 14.21 -3.04
N ILE A 139 -9.02 14.87 -3.10
CA ILE A 139 -9.12 16.33 -3.00
C ILE A 139 -8.57 16.83 -1.65
N GLN A 140 -8.85 16.09 -0.57
CA GLN A 140 -8.39 16.45 0.76
C GLN A 140 -6.87 16.32 0.92
N LEU A 141 -6.29 15.20 0.49
CA LEU A 141 -4.86 14.90 0.68
C LEU A 141 -3.96 15.54 -0.38
N TRP A 142 -4.41 15.54 -1.63
CA TRP A 142 -3.62 15.92 -2.80
C TRP A 142 -4.13 17.23 -3.41
N LYS A 143 -4.30 18.24 -2.55
CA LYS A 143 -4.76 19.57 -2.98
C LYS A 143 -3.79 20.18 -3.99
N GLU A 144 -4.32 20.57 -5.15
CA GLU A 144 -3.55 21.18 -6.23
C GLU A 144 -2.90 22.52 -5.84
N ASN A 145 -1.92 22.95 -6.62
CA ASN A 145 -1.19 24.21 -6.44
C ASN A 145 -0.42 24.32 -5.11
N SER A 146 0.27 23.24 -4.72
CA SER A 146 1.01 23.13 -3.44
C SER A 146 1.92 24.33 -3.16
N VAL A 147 2.70 24.78 -4.15
CA VAL A 147 3.61 25.94 -4.02
C VAL A 147 2.85 27.21 -3.62
N ASN A 148 1.73 27.51 -4.28
CA ASN A 148 0.92 28.69 -3.99
C ASN A 148 0.20 28.56 -2.63
N ASN A 149 -0.25 27.35 -2.28
CA ASN A 149 -0.88 27.07 -1.00
C ASN A 149 0.12 27.35 0.15
N ILE A 150 1.36 26.86 0.02
CA ILE A 150 2.44 27.08 0.99
C ILE A 150 2.79 28.57 1.07
N ALA A 151 3.00 29.24 -0.07
CA ALA A 151 3.33 30.66 -0.10
C ALA A 151 2.25 31.54 0.55
N THR A 152 0.97 31.23 0.32
CA THR A 152 -0.16 31.93 0.93
C THR A 152 -0.20 31.72 2.44
N ALA A 153 -0.01 30.48 2.91
CA ALA A 153 -0.01 30.16 4.33
C ALA A 153 1.12 30.89 5.08
N ILE A 154 2.33 30.91 4.51
CA ILE A 154 3.48 31.62 5.10
C ILE A 154 3.22 33.12 5.18
N LYS A 155 2.67 33.74 4.12
CA LYS A 155 2.32 35.17 4.12
C LYS A 155 1.30 35.52 5.20
N GLY A 156 0.31 34.65 5.44
CA GLY A 156 -0.66 34.83 6.52
C GLY A 156 0.02 34.91 7.88
N ILE A 157 0.89 33.94 8.19
CA ILE A 157 1.63 33.89 9.46
C ILE A 157 2.51 35.13 9.65
N ILE A 158 3.20 35.58 8.60
CA ILE A 158 4.08 36.76 8.67
C ILE A 158 3.28 38.04 8.91
N ASN A 159 2.10 38.19 8.31
CA ASN A 159 1.29 39.40 8.44
C ASN A 159 0.54 39.49 9.79
N ASP A 160 0.39 38.37 10.50
CA ASP A 160 -0.24 38.29 11.81
C ASP A 160 0.76 38.52 12.99
N LEU A 161 2.05 38.72 12.69
CA LEU A 161 3.14 39.02 13.64
C LEU A 161 3.47 40.52 13.68
#